data_AF-A0A0F9JEC0-F1
#
_entry.id   AF-A0A0F9JEC0-F1
#
_cell.length_a   1.000
_cell.length_b   1.000
_cell.length_c   1.000
_cell.angle_alpha   90.00
_cell.angle_beta   90.00
_cell.angle_gamma   90.00
#
_symmetry.space_group_name_H-M   'P 1'
#
loop_
_entity.id
_entity.type
_entity.pdbx_description
1 polymer ?
#
loop_
_entity_poly.entity_id
_entity_poly.type
_entity_poly.pdbx_seq_one_letter_code
_entity_poly.pdbx_strand_id
1 'polypeptide(L)'
;MFLKAKPQSVCYAPIDLKNADFYIRDGFSNTTNTPFTSATEPVGETVIALTGMNTAVPDPTTTTGVSVKFGSDTTEYTVTARTLGSGTNEVQDIEIDDDVDGGNFTLTFDSQTTGSIAWDASAAVVQAALQALSSVGLGNVTVTQATPVWRATFAGDLASTDVGMISGTDVDMASGDATSVTIAETIAGVDNTNEV
;
A
#
# COMPACT_ATOMS: atom_id res chain seq x y z
N MET A 1 -29.39 -4.75 60.35
CA MET A 1 -30.10 -4.31 59.13
C MET A 1 -29.06 -4.13 58.05
N PHE A 2 -28.98 -5.01 57.05
CA PHE A 2 -27.96 -4.93 56.00
C PHE A 2 -28.49 -4.13 54.81
N LEU A 3 -27.80 -3.05 54.43
CA LEU A 3 -28.06 -2.28 53.21
C LEU A 3 -27.38 -2.98 52.02
N LYS A 4 -28.14 -3.33 50.99
CA LYS A 4 -27.66 -3.92 49.73
C LYS A 4 -27.42 -2.78 48.73
N ALA A 5 -26.17 -2.47 48.38
CA ALA A 5 -25.87 -1.47 47.35
C ALA A 5 -26.08 -2.04 45.93
N LYS A 6 -26.63 -1.20 45.03
CA LYS A 6 -26.99 -1.52 43.63
C LYS A 6 -25.74 -1.71 42.74
N PRO A 7 -25.82 -2.49 41.65
CA PRO A 7 -24.69 -2.63 40.71
C PRO A 7 -24.37 -1.28 40.04
N GLN A 8 -23.08 -0.96 39.97
CA GLN A 8 -22.54 0.21 39.27
C GLN A 8 -22.35 -0.15 37.80
N SER A 9 -23.04 0.54 36.91
CA SER A 9 -22.80 0.42 35.46
C SER A 9 -21.49 1.12 35.13
N VAL A 10 -20.52 0.40 34.56
CA VAL A 10 -19.32 1.00 33.95
C VAL A 10 -19.54 0.99 32.45
N CYS A 11 -19.57 2.16 31.82
CA CYS A 11 -19.48 2.26 30.36
C CYS A 11 -18.04 2.60 29.98
N TYR A 12 -17.49 1.87 29.01
CA TYR A 12 -16.28 2.25 28.30
C TYR A 12 -16.71 2.83 26.96
N ALA A 13 -16.46 4.12 26.75
CA ALA A 13 -16.44 4.67 25.40
C ALA A 13 -14.99 4.59 24.88
N PRO A 14 -14.74 4.04 23.69
CA PRO A 14 -13.44 4.15 23.05
C PRO A 14 -13.07 5.64 22.92
N ILE A 15 -11.90 6.01 23.42
CA ILE A 15 -11.37 7.36 23.24
C ILE A 15 -10.64 7.40 21.89
N ASP A 16 -11.08 8.27 20.99
CA ASP A 16 -10.39 8.50 19.72
C ASP A 16 -9.18 9.41 19.96
N LEU A 17 -7.98 8.89 19.70
CA LEU A 17 -6.70 9.57 19.96
C LEU A 17 -6.03 10.07 18.68
N LYS A 18 -6.68 9.99 17.51
CA LYS A 18 -6.05 10.31 16.21
C LYS A 18 -5.50 11.74 16.12
N ASN A 19 -6.02 12.67 16.92
CA ASN A 19 -5.57 14.07 17.01
C ASN A 19 -5.28 14.50 18.46
N ALA A 20 -4.96 13.56 19.35
CA ALA A 20 -4.67 13.88 20.74
C ALA A 20 -3.23 14.37 20.92
N ASP A 21 -3.07 15.53 21.56
CA ASP A 21 -1.76 15.97 22.04
C ASP A 21 -1.40 15.21 23.31
N PHE A 22 -0.27 14.50 23.27
CA PHE A 22 0.22 13.76 24.43
C PHE A 22 1.21 14.62 25.22
N TYR A 23 0.76 15.13 26.37
CA TYR A 23 1.62 15.87 27.29
C TYR A 23 2.27 14.93 28.31
N ILE A 24 3.59 14.75 28.21
CA ILE A 24 4.37 14.10 29.27
C ILE A 24 4.76 15.19 30.27
N ARG A 25 4.29 15.08 31.51
CA ARG A 25 4.83 15.90 32.61
C ARG A 25 6.15 15.27 33.05
N ASP A 26 7.26 15.97 32.89
CA ASP A 26 8.53 15.56 33.49
C ASP A 26 8.57 15.97 34.97
N GLY A 27 7.81 15.24 35.80
CA GLY A 27 7.74 15.48 37.25
C GLY A 27 9.01 15.12 38.03
N PHE A 28 10.22 15.40 37.54
CA PHE A 28 11.48 15.08 38.23
C PHE A 28 12.01 16.28 39.03
N SER A 29 11.27 16.67 40.07
CA SER A 29 11.82 17.44 41.19
C SER A 29 11.76 16.57 42.44
N ASN A 30 12.92 16.16 42.94
CA ASN A 30 13.10 15.28 44.10
C ASN A 30 12.88 15.97 45.46
N THR A 31 12.06 17.02 45.52
CA THR A 31 11.71 17.68 46.79
C THR A 31 10.21 17.84 46.93
N THR A 32 9.73 17.67 48.15
CA THR A 32 8.35 17.54 48.61
C THR A 32 7.52 18.83 48.47
N ASN A 33 7.50 19.44 47.30
CA ASN A 33 6.58 20.52 46.96
C ASN A 33 5.52 19.98 46.00
N THR A 34 4.26 19.94 46.45
CA THR A 34 3.10 19.79 45.57
C THR A 34 3.17 20.89 44.50
N PRO A 35 3.24 20.55 43.20
CA PRO A 35 3.39 21.58 42.18
C PRO A 35 2.09 22.40 42.09
N PHE A 36 2.21 23.70 42.35
CA PHE A 36 1.26 24.69 41.83
C PHE A 36 2.02 25.53 40.81
N THR A 37 1.58 25.50 39.55
CA THR A 37 2.08 26.40 38.51
C THR A 37 0.98 27.42 38.25
N SER A 38 1.06 28.59 38.86
CA SER A 38 0.32 29.77 38.39
C SER A 38 1.07 30.53 37.29
N ALA A 39 2.28 30.09 36.95
CA ALA A 39 3.01 30.57 35.79
C ALA A 39 2.63 29.71 34.57
N THR A 40 1.91 30.31 33.62
CA THR A 40 1.97 29.89 32.24
C THR A 40 3.41 30.11 31.79
N GLU A 41 4.22 29.04 31.77
CA GLU A 41 5.52 29.11 31.12
C GLU A 41 5.31 29.40 29.63
N PRO A 42 6.07 30.34 29.03
CA PRO A 42 5.96 30.59 27.59
C PRO A 42 6.24 29.28 26.84
N VAL A 43 5.46 29.01 25.79
CA VAL A 43 5.61 27.86 24.88
C VAL A 43 6.94 27.95 24.12
N GLY A 44 8.05 27.76 24.82
CA GLY A 44 9.28 27.31 24.19
C GLY A 44 9.05 25.85 23.84
N GLU A 45 8.93 25.54 22.55
CA GLU A 45 8.94 24.15 22.09
C GLU A 45 10.18 23.46 22.66
N THR A 46 9.97 22.48 23.54
CA THR A 46 10.99 21.48 23.81
C THR A 46 11.07 20.58 22.58
N VAL A 47 11.80 21.04 21.56
CA VAL A 47 12.15 20.22 20.41
C VAL A 47 13.09 19.13 20.92
N ILE A 48 12.64 17.87 20.94
CA ILE A 48 13.56 16.73 21.03
C ILE A 48 14.27 16.65 19.69
N ALA A 49 15.32 17.46 19.53
CA ALA A 49 16.10 17.45 18.31
C ALA A 49 16.93 16.16 18.31
N LEU A 50 16.64 15.23 17.39
CA LEU A 50 17.48 14.06 17.12
C LEU A 50 18.74 14.48 16.35
N THR A 51 19.45 15.46 16.89
CA THR A 51 20.63 16.08 16.28
C THR A 51 21.80 15.13 16.47
N GLY A 52 22.47 14.76 15.38
CA GLY A 52 23.63 13.86 15.39
C GLY A 52 23.29 12.38 15.26
N MET A 53 22.04 12.01 14.95
CA MET A 53 21.73 10.63 14.57
C MET A 53 22.35 10.34 13.18
N ASN A 54 23.15 9.28 13.08
CA ASN A 54 23.59 8.77 11.78
C ASN A 54 22.36 8.16 11.07
N THR A 55 21.78 8.90 10.14
CA THR A 55 20.65 8.46 9.31
C THR A 55 21.10 7.53 8.18
N ALA A 56 22.29 6.94 8.26
CA ALA A 56 22.70 5.91 7.32
C ALA A 56 21.68 4.77 7.39
N VAL A 57 20.95 4.62 6.29
CA VAL A 57 20.07 3.47 6.04
C VAL A 57 20.90 2.22 6.33
N PRO A 58 20.54 1.39 7.33
CA PRO A 58 21.26 0.15 7.57
C PRO A 58 21.27 -0.67 6.28
N ASP A 59 22.43 -1.19 5.90
CA ASP A 59 22.53 -2.21 4.88
C ASP A 59 21.55 -3.34 5.25
N PRO A 60 20.63 -3.75 4.35
CA PRO A 60 19.62 -4.77 4.66
C PRO A 60 20.22 -6.12 5.08
N THR A 61 21.53 -6.32 4.90
CA THR A 61 22.25 -7.53 5.32
C THR A 61 22.77 -7.48 6.76
N THR A 62 22.70 -6.33 7.45
CA THR A 62 23.17 -6.18 8.83
C THR A 62 22.02 -5.89 9.79
N THR A 63 21.77 -6.82 10.71
CA THR A 63 20.64 -6.84 11.67
C THR A 63 20.82 -5.86 12.83
N THR A 64 21.37 -4.67 12.60
CA THR A 64 21.59 -3.69 13.67
C THR A 64 20.57 -2.55 13.53
N GLY A 65 19.47 -2.67 14.28
CA GLY A 65 18.43 -1.66 14.35
C GLY A 65 18.96 -0.32 14.86
N VAL A 66 18.31 0.76 14.45
CA VAL A 66 18.59 2.09 14.99
C VAL A 66 17.97 2.16 16.38
N SER A 67 18.80 2.35 17.41
CA SER A 67 18.31 2.46 18.80
C SER A 67 18.13 3.93 19.17
N VAL A 68 16.93 4.30 19.61
CA VAL A 68 16.69 5.60 20.25
C VAL A 68 16.82 5.43 21.75
N LYS A 69 17.73 6.19 22.37
CA LYS A 69 17.87 6.22 23.83
C LYS A 69 17.21 7.45 24.41
N PHE A 70 16.38 7.26 25.41
CA PHE A 70 15.83 8.33 26.23
C PHE A 70 16.54 8.31 27.60
N GLY A 71 17.29 9.37 27.92
CA GLY A 71 17.93 9.53 29.23
C GLY A 71 19.03 8.51 29.55
N SER A 72 19.21 8.18 30.83
CA SER A 72 20.21 7.23 31.33
C SER A 72 19.70 5.79 31.43
N ASP A 73 18.54 5.50 30.85
CA ASP A 73 17.95 4.16 30.85
C ASP A 73 18.80 3.22 29.98
N THR A 74 19.23 2.10 30.57
CA THR A 74 20.02 1.07 29.88
C THR A 74 19.16 0.18 28.98
N THR A 75 17.84 0.38 28.97
CA THR A 75 16.90 -0.40 28.19
C THR A 75 16.91 0.06 26.73
N GLU A 76 17.38 -0.79 25.84
CA GLU A 76 17.43 -0.55 24.40
C GLU A 76 16.03 -0.71 23.80
N TYR A 77 15.45 0.37 23.27
CA TYR A 77 14.24 0.31 22.46
C TYR A 77 14.64 0.15 21.00
N THR A 78 14.38 -1.03 20.45
CA THR A 78 14.60 -1.30 19.03
C THR A 78 13.57 -0.52 18.23
N VAL A 79 14.01 0.49 17.47
CA VAL A 79 13.20 1.03 16.39
C VAL A 79 13.45 0.15 15.17
N THR A 80 12.50 -0.73 14.86
CA THR A 80 12.48 -1.42 13.59
C THR A 80 12.02 -0.44 12.52
N ALA A 81 12.97 0.13 11.78
CA ALA A 81 12.64 0.74 10.50
C ALA A 81 12.16 -0.38 9.56
N ARG A 82 10.90 -0.33 9.10
CA ARG A 82 10.48 -1.13 7.96
C ARG A 82 10.87 -0.37 6.71
N THR A 83 11.93 -0.79 6.05
CA THR A 83 12.14 -0.44 4.64
C THR A 83 11.04 -1.17 3.89
N LEU A 84 9.97 -0.46 3.50
CA LEU A 84 9.15 -0.94 2.39
C LEU A 84 10.14 -0.97 1.23
N GLY A 85 10.59 -2.16 0.82
CA GLY A 85 11.31 -2.29 -0.44
C GLY A 85 10.50 -1.55 -1.49
N SER A 86 11.14 -0.78 -2.37
CA SER A 86 10.45 -0.21 -3.52
C SER A 86 9.82 -1.37 -4.27
N GLY A 87 8.51 -1.59 -4.08
CA GLY A 87 7.84 -2.70 -4.71
C GLY A 87 7.97 -2.56 -6.21
N THR A 88 8.26 -3.66 -6.91
CA THR A 88 8.17 -3.66 -8.36
C THR A 88 6.71 -3.46 -8.74
N ASN A 89 6.47 -2.69 -9.78
CA ASN A 89 5.16 -2.60 -10.38
C ASN A 89 4.81 -3.97 -10.98
N GLU A 90 3.58 -4.42 -10.75
CA GLU A 90 3.12 -5.66 -11.34
C GLU A 90 3.03 -5.55 -12.86
N VAL A 91 3.40 -6.64 -13.54
CA VAL A 91 3.36 -6.77 -14.98
C VAL A 91 2.59 -8.02 -15.39
N GLN A 92 1.54 -7.83 -16.17
CA GLN A 92 0.76 -8.90 -16.79
C GLN A 92 0.86 -8.79 -18.31
N ASP A 93 1.23 -9.89 -18.96
CA ASP A 93 1.23 -10.02 -20.41
C ASP A 93 -0.13 -10.59 -20.85
N ILE A 94 -0.75 -9.94 -21.82
CA ILE A 94 -1.99 -10.35 -22.48
C ILE A 94 -1.58 -10.88 -23.85
N GLU A 95 -1.83 -12.14 -24.11
CA GLU A 95 -1.45 -12.82 -25.35
C GLU A 95 -2.69 -13.39 -26.04
N ILE A 96 -2.70 -13.30 -27.36
CA ILE A 96 -3.69 -13.97 -28.22
C ILE A 96 -2.96 -14.99 -29.09
N ASP A 97 -3.66 -16.00 -29.57
CA ASP A 97 -3.04 -17.01 -30.44
C ASP A 97 -2.45 -16.38 -31.71
N ASP A 98 -1.26 -16.84 -32.10
CA ASP A 98 -0.46 -16.30 -33.23
C ASP A 98 -1.14 -16.45 -34.60
N ASP A 99 -2.18 -17.29 -34.72
CA ASP A 99 -2.91 -17.57 -35.95
C ASP A 99 -4.20 -16.76 -36.11
N VAL A 100 -4.52 -15.87 -35.15
CA VAL A 100 -5.65 -14.96 -35.23
C VAL A 100 -5.41 -13.92 -36.32
N ASP A 101 -6.33 -13.82 -37.29
CA ASP A 101 -6.25 -12.87 -38.41
C ASP A 101 -7.45 -11.91 -38.51
N GLY A 102 -8.37 -12.00 -37.55
CA GLY A 102 -9.61 -11.24 -37.54
C GLY A 102 -10.31 -11.26 -36.18
N GLY A 103 -11.29 -10.37 -36.01
CA GLY A 103 -12.19 -10.38 -34.86
C GLY A 103 -11.81 -9.45 -33.73
N ASN A 104 -12.42 -9.69 -32.57
CA ASN A 104 -12.25 -8.85 -31.38
C ASN A 104 -12.09 -9.71 -30.13
N PHE A 105 -11.62 -9.07 -29.06
CA PHE A 105 -11.63 -9.62 -27.72
C PHE A 105 -12.06 -8.55 -26.71
N THR A 106 -12.32 -8.97 -25.48
CA THR A 106 -12.56 -8.08 -24.35
C THR A 106 -11.65 -8.46 -23.19
N LEU A 107 -11.33 -7.48 -22.34
CA LEU A 107 -10.57 -7.70 -21.12
C LEU A 107 -11.45 -7.39 -19.91
N THR A 108 -11.36 -8.21 -18.87
CA THR A 108 -12.07 -8.01 -17.61
C THR A 108 -11.07 -7.90 -16.46
N PHE A 109 -11.20 -6.85 -15.66
CA PHE A 109 -10.43 -6.61 -14.45
C PHE A 109 -11.36 -6.16 -13.32
N ASP A 110 -11.26 -6.84 -12.17
CA ASP A 110 -12.10 -6.59 -10.99
C ASP A 110 -13.60 -6.45 -11.33
N SER A 111 -14.12 -7.46 -12.03
CA SER A 111 -15.53 -7.56 -12.47
C SER A 111 -16.00 -6.48 -13.46
N GLN A 112 -15.10 -5.68 -14.03
CA GLN A 112 -15.41 -4.71 -15.07
C GLN A 112 -14.79 -5.12 -16.40
N THR A 113 -15.60 -5.15 -17.44
CA THR A 113 -15.20 -5.57 -18.79
C THR A 113 -15.06 -4.35 -19.70
N THR A 114 -14.01 -4.32 -20.52
CA THR A 114 -13.80 -3.29 -21.53
C THR A 114 -14.85 -3.38 -22.64
N GLY A 115 -14.91 -2.36 -23.50
CA GLY A 115 -15.51 -2.53 -24.83
C GLY A 115 -14.71 -3.53 -25.68
N SER A 116 -15.25 -3.91 -26.84
CA SER A 116 -14.55 -4.76 -27.80
C SER A 116 -13.27 -4.10 -28.30
N ILE A 117 -12.19 -4.89 -28.32
CA ILE A 117 -10.85 -4.52 -28.75
C ILE A 117 -10.52 -5.36 -29.99
N ALA A 118 -10.08 -4.71 -31.07
CA ALA A 118 -9.66 -5.42 -32.28
C ALA A 118 -8.44 -6.31 -32.01
N TRP A 119 -8.36 -7.46 -32.67
CA TRP A 119 -7.25 -8.42 -32.55
C TRP A 119 -5.86 -7.81 -32.86
N ASP A 120 -5.79 -6.78 -33.70
CA ASP A 120 -4.56 -6.06 -34.09
C ASP A 120 -4.41 -4.69 -33.38
N ALA A 121 -5.16 -4.47 -32.29
CA ALA A 121 -5.17 -3.19 -31.60
C ALA A 121 -3.77 -2.76 -31.15
N SER A 122 -3.44 -1.48 -31.35
CA SER A 122 -2.20 -0.90 -30.83
C SER A 122 -2.19 -0.89 -29.29
N ALA A 123 -0.99 -0.86 -28.69
CA ALA A 123 -0.81 -0.72 -27.23
C ALA A 123 -1.64 0.44 -26.65
N ALA A 124 -1.70 1.56 -27.35
CA ALA A 124 -2.44 2.74 -26.91
C ALA A 124 -3.96 2.50 -26.82
N VAL A 125 -4.51 1.68 -27.72
CA VAL A 125 -5.94 1.32 -27.71
C VAL A 125 -6.24 0.40 -26.53
N VAL A 126 -5.40 -0.62 -26.30
CA VAL A 126 -5.54 -1.53 -25.16
C VAL A 126 -5.38 -0.76 -23.83
N GLN A 127 -4.40 0.14 -23.75
CA GLN A 127 -4.22 1.02 -22.60
C GLN A 127 -5.45 1.86 -22.32
N ALA A 128 -6.00 2.54 -23.33
CA ALA A 128 -7.18 3.37 -23.17
C ALA A 128 -8.39 2.54 -22.72
N ALA A 129 -8.55 1.32 -23.23
CA ALA A 129 -9.61 0.41 -22.83
C ALA A 129 -9.50 0.00 -21.35
N LEU A 130 -8.31 -0.40 -20.89
CA LEU A 130 -8.08 -0.76 -19.49
C LEU A 130 -8.25 0.44 -18.56
N GLN A 131 -7.71 1.61 -18.92
CA GLN A 131 -7.83 2.83 -18.10
C GLN A 131 -9.27 3.38 -18.02
N ALA A 132 -10.16 2.97 -18.94
CA ALA A 132 -11.58 3.32 -18.89
C ALA A 132 -12.36 2.54 -17.83
N LEU A 133 -11.82 1.42 -17.33
CA LEU A 133 -12.42 0.67 -16.21
C LEU A 133 -12.25 1.47 -14.93
N SER A 134 -13.31 1.59 -14.12
CA SER A 134 -13.24 2.38 -12.88
C SER A 134 -12.37 1.74 -11.80
N SER A 135 -12.14 0.42 -11.88
CA SER A 135 -11.23 -0.33 -11.01
C SER A 135 -9.76 -0.12 -11.35
N VAL A 136 -9.45 0.33 -12.58
CA VAL A 136 -8.09 0.68 -12.99
C VAL A 136 -7.92 2.19 -12.87
N GLY A 137 -8.68 2.98 -13.63
CA GLY A 137 -8.56 4.43 -13.67
C GLY A 137 -7.41 4.97 -14.54
N LEU A 138 -7.47 6.27 -14.86
CA LEU A 138 -6.48 6.94 -15.69
C LEU A 138 -5.10 6.97 -15.00
N GLY A 139 -4.05 6.62 -15.75
CA GLY A 139 -2.67 6.67 -15.26
C GLY A 139 -2.25 5.48 -14.38
N ASN A 140 -3.15 4.54 -14.10
CA ASN A 140 -2.88 3.40 -13.22
C ASN A 140 -2.46 2.13 -13.96
N VAL A 141 -2.39 2.18 -15.30
CA VAL A 141 -1.77 1.13 -16.13
C VAL A 141 -1.10 1.74 -17.35
N THR A 142 0.07 1.24 -17.72
CA THR A 142 0.73 1.54 -18.99
C THR A 142 0.82 0.27 -19.81
N VAL A 143 0.42 0.30 -21.08
CA VAL A 143 0.54 -0.86 -21.97
C VAL A 143 1.65 -0.61 -22.99
N THR A 144 2.56 -1.58 -23.09
CA THR A 144 3.64 -1.61 -24.06
C THR A 144 3.54 -2.87 -24.92
N GLN A 145 4.35 -2.96 -25.98
CA GLN A 145 4.22 -4.01 -27.00
C GLN A 145 2.86 -4.00 -27.71
N ALA A 146 2.71 -4.81 -28.74
CA ALA A 146 1.50 -4.90 -29.55
C ALA A 146 1.31 -6.36 -29.98
N THR A 147 0.20 -6.65 -30.67
CA THR A 147 -0.17 -7.99 -31.15
C THR A 147 1.05 -8.83 -31.60
N PRO A 148 1.16 -10.08 -31.14
CA PRO A 148 0.16 -10.84 -30.38
C PRO A 148 0.20 -10.65 -28.86
N VAL A 149 1.20 -9.92 -28.32
CA VAL A 149 1.41 -9.75 -26.88
C VAL A 149 1.39 -8.27 -26.46
N TRP A 150 0.48 -7.92 -25.57
CA TRP A 150 0.44 -6.62 -24.90
C TRP A 150 0.89 -6.75 -23.46
N ARG A 151 1.90 -5.97 -23.08
CA ARG A 151 2.44 -5.94 -21.72
C ARG A 151 1.82 -4.80 -20.94
N ALA A 152 0.94 -5.13 -19.98
CA ALA A 152 0.34 -4.19 -19.05
C ALA A 152 1.20 -4.07 -17.78
N THR A 153 1.67 -2.87 -17.48
CA THR A 153 2.38 -2.54 -16.24
C THR A 153 1.50 -1.64 -15.38
N PHE A 154 1.13 -2.11 -14.19
CA PHE A 154 0.32 -1.36 -13.24
C PHE A 154 1.14 -0.25 -12.58
N ALA A 155 0.52 0.90 -12.35
CA ALA A 155 1.19 2.12 -11.92
C ALA A 155 0.22 3.00 -11.10
N GLY A 156 0.67 4.21 -10.74
CA GLY A 156 -0.15 5.18 -10.01
C GLY A 156 -0.66 4.61 -8.68
N ASP A 157 -1.97 4.61 -8.49
CA ASP A 157 -2.62 4.07 -7.30
C ASP A 157 -2.53 2.54 -7.18
N LEU A 158 -2.19 1.85 -8.27
CA LEU A 158 -1.96 0.41 -8.35
C LEU A 158 -0.45 0.06 -8.45
N ALA A 159 0.43 1.03 -8.23
CA ALA A 159 1.87 0.80 -8.25
C ALA A 159 2.33 -0.01 -7.02
N SER A 160 3.37 -0.83 -7.20
CA SER A 160 4.02 -1.58 -6.12
C SER A 160 3.09 -2.49 -5.29
N THR A 161 1.91 -2.83 -5.80
CA THR A 161 0.95 -3.73 -5.15
C THR A 161 0.70 -4.95 -6.01
N ASP A 162 0.46 -6.09 -5.37
CA ASP A 162 -0.18 -7.23 -6.03
C ASP A 162 -1.62 -6.85 -6.42
N VAL A 163 -1.97 -7.03 -7.70
CA VAL A 163 -3.24 -6.69 -8.31
C VAL A 163 -3.91 -7.93 -8.89
N GLY A 164 -5.23 -7.88 -9.03
CA GLY A 164 -5.98 -8.99 -9.59
C GLY A 164 -5.56 -9.33 -11.03
N MET A 165 -5.59 -10.61 -11.36
CA MET A 165 -5.31 -11.07 -12.73
C MET A 165 -6.35 -10.54 -13.72
N ILE A 166 -5.90 -9.99 -14.85
CA ILE A 166 -6.76 -9.70 -16.00
C ILE A 166 -7.26 -11.02 -16.58
N SER A 167 -8.52 -11.06 -17.01
CA SER A 167 -9.06 -12.16 -17.80
C SER A 167 -9.44 -11.67 -19.20
N GLY A 168 -9.22 -12.50 -20.20
CA GLY A 168 -9.53 -12.22 -21.59
C GLY A 168 -10.71 -13.05 -22.07
N THR A 169 -11.50 -12.51 -22.98
CA THR A 169 -12.61 -13.24 -23.61
C THR A 169 -12.62 -12.95 -25.09
N ASP A 170 -12.57 -14.01 -25.89
CA ASP A 170 -12.79 -13.99 -27.32
C ASP A 170 -14.20 -13.47 -27.65
N VAL A 171 -14.27 -12.48 -28.53
CA VAL A 171 -15.49 -11.96 -29.13
C VAL A 171 -15.34 -11.96 -30.64
N ASP A 172 -15.56 -13.13 -31.24
CA ASP A 172 -15.51 -13.38 -32.68
C ASP A 172 -14.09 -13.32 -33.28
N MET A 173 -13.07 -13.71 -32.53
CA MET A 173 -11.74 -13.98 -33.08
C MET A 173 -11.84 -15.05 -34.16
N ALA A 174 -11.24 -14.75 -35.31
CA ALA A 174 -11.15 -15.67 -36.41
C ALA A 174 -9.75 -16.30 -36.41
N SER A 175 -9.70 -17.63 -36.44
CA SER A 175 -8.51 -18.36 -36.85
C SER A 175 -8.89 -19.65 -37.59
N GLY A 176 -7.87 -20.40 -38.03
CA GLY A 176 -8.05 -21.72 -38.61
C GLY A 176 -8.33 -22.83 -37.58
N ASP A 177 -8.09 -22.56 -36.29
CA ASP A 177 -8.20 -23.47 -35.14
C ASP A 177 -8.93 -22.79 -33.94
N ALA A 178 -8.80 -23.30 -32.71
CA ALA A 178 -9.44 -22.69 -31.54
C ALA A 178 -8.66 -21.44 -31.07
N THR A 179 -9.38 -20.35 -30.83
CA THR A 179 -8.85 -19.05 -30.41
C THR A 179 -8.96 -18.85 -28.89
N SER A 180 -7.97 -18.20 -28.30
CA SER A 180 -7.90 -17.91 -26.88
C SER A 180 -7.22 -16.57 -26.60
N VAL A 181 -7.53 -16.02 -25.43
CA VAL A 181 -6.82 -14.89 -24.84
C VAL A 181 -6.24 -15.37 -23.52
N THR A 182 -4.92 -15.44 -23.44
CA THR A 182 -4.20 -15.89 -22.25
C THR A 182 -3.57 -14.70 -21.55
N ILE A 183 -3.51 -14.76 -20.21
CA ILE A 183 -2.88 -13.74 -19.39
C ILE A 183 -1.84 -14.44 -18.52
N ALA A 184 -0.64 -13.88 -18.47
CA ALA A 184 0.46 -14.35 -17.63
C ALA A 184 1.04 -13.20 -16.80
N GLU A 185 1.14 -13.42 -15.49
CA GLU A 185 1.90 -12.52 -14.62
C GLU A 185 3.39 -12.79 -14.82
N THR A 186 4.14 -11.77 -15.22
CA THR A 186 5.59 -11.87 -15.48
C THR A 186 6.43 -11.22 -14.40
N ILE A 187 5.85 -10.28 -13.65
CA ILE A 187 6.44 -9.65 -12.47
C ILE A 187 5.31 -9.45 -11.46
N ALA A 188 5.40 -10.10 -10.29
CA ALA A 188 4.47 -9.89 -9.20
C ALA A 188 4.65 -8.51 -8.56
N GLY A 189 3.55 -7.92 -8.10
CA GLY A 189 3.57 -6.81 -7.17
C GLY A 189 4.01 -7.23 -5.77
N VAL A 190 4.02 -6.29 -4.81
CA VAL A 190 4.27 -6.66 -3.41
C VAL A 190 2.96 -7.11 -2.78
N ASP A 191 2.96 -8.35 -2.28
CA ASP A 191 1.88 -8.86 -1.46
C ASP A 191 1.65 -7.95 -0.26
N ASN A 192 0.41 -7.49 -0.11
CA ASN A 192 -0.04 -6.76 1.08
C ASN A 192 -0.26 -7.69 2.30
N THR A 193 0.04 -8.98 2.16
CA THR A 193 0.07 -9.92 3.29
C THR A 193 1.34 -9.65 4.10
N ASN A 194 1.16 -8.92 5.20
CA ASN A 194 2.12 -8.90 6.29
C ASN A 194 2.55 -10.34 6.59
N GLU A 195 3.84 -10.60 6.45
CA GLU A 195 4.48 -11.85 6.89
C GLU A 195 4.15 -12.11 8.37
N VAL A 196 3.94 -13.39 8.70
CA VAL A 196 3.43 -13.96 9.96
C VAL A 196 4.17 -13.48 11.21
#